data_AF-E6MLA1-F1
#
_entry.id   AF-E6MLA1-F1
#
_cell.length_a   1.000
_cell.length_b   1.000
_cell.length_c   1.000
_cell.angle_alpha   90.00
_cell.angle_beta   90.00
_cell.angle_gamma   90.00
#
_symmetry.space_group_name_H-M   'P 1'
#
loop_
_entity.id
_entity.type
_entity.pdbx_description
1 polymer ?
#
loop_
_entity_poly.entity_id
_entity_poly.type
_entity_poly.pdbx_seq_one_letter_code
_entity_poly.pdbx_strand_id
1 'polypeptide(L)'
;MKDFLASAFMWIVCLLLTIASVWAMVNNFQTGHYFIAFIGVFGVLLFGIPLISLLMPTTKDEEKRESAQVTVIPLPTNKHDLEVLASQLIDDDKSLMQVIQESFVNPQTFYEHKAKTANNDSIDYEAFWLDSKDDIKTLTSIGMLYLLSEANVVRNVDPKEGLEDFLWNVESLVRMKKHHLTIETALLHEGLDIPHCCDIINNQWQSSGYQLALIDTDSSDYTITVIRKL
;
A
#
# COMPACT_ATOMS: atom_id res chain seq x y z
N MET A 1 -19.58 13.88 15.06
CA MET A 1 -20.65 14.87 14.78
C MET A 1 -20.13 16.31 14.77
N LYS A 2 -19.35 16.73 15.78
CA LYS A 2 -18.78 18.09 15.86
C LYS A 2 -17.81 18.41 14.72
N ASP A 3 -16.99 17.44 14.30
CA ASP A 3 -15.99 17.64 13.24
C ASP A 3 -16.61 17.68 11.83
N PHE A 4 -17.69 16.92 11.62
CA PHE A 4 -18.48 16.96 10.39
C PHE A 4 -19.18 18.31 10.21
N LEU A 5 -19.77 18.85 11.29
CA LEU A 5 -20.40 20.17 11.27
C LEU A 5 -19.39 21.30 11.08
N ALA A 6 -18.20 21.19 11.68
CA ALA A 6 -17.12 22.16 11.50
C ALA A 6 -16.59 22.15 10.05
N SER A 7 -16.40 20.97 9.47
CA SER A 7 -16.02 20.79 8.06
C SER A 7 -17.05 21.39 7.11
N ALA A 8 -18.33 21.02 7.26
CA ALA A 8 -19.40 21.53 6.40
C ALA A 8 -19.56 23.05 6.50
N PHE A 9 -19.42 23.63 7.69
CA PHE A 9 -19.45 25.08 7.89
C PHE A 9 -18.29 25.79 7.18
N MET A 10 -17.08 25.24 7.27
CA MET A 10 -15.90 25.78 6.57
C MET A 10 -16.10 25.81 5.04
N TRP A 11 -16.68 24.75 4.47
CA TRP A 11 -17.00 24.69 3.05
C TRP A 11 -18.00 25.75 2.60
N ILE A 12 -19.05 25.98 3.39
CA ILE A 12 -20.04 27.03 3.13
C ILE A 12 -19.39 28.42 3.15
N VAL A 13 -18.49 28.66 4.12
CA VAL A 13 -17.76 29.94 4.22
C VAL A 13 -16.87 30.16 2.98
N CYS A 14 -16.12 29.15 2.54
CA CYS A 14 -15.32 29.23 1.31
C CYS A 14 -16.17 29.50 0.06
N LEU A 15 -17.34 28.86 -0.06
CA LEU A 15 -18.28 29.09 -1.16
C LEU A 15 -18.83 30.54 -1.16
N LEU A 16 -19.18 31.08 -0.01
CA LEU A 16 -19.65 32.47 0.08
C LEU A 16 -18.54 33.47 -0.27
N LEU A 17 -17.31 33.23 0.18
CA LEU A 17 -16.16 34.08 -0.12
C LEU A 17 -15.79 34.06 -1.61
N THR A 18 -15.90 32.92 -2.29
CA THR A 18 -15.68 32.85 -3.74
C THR A 18 -16.75 33.61 -4.51
N ILE A 19 -18.03 33.42 -4.19
CA ILE A 19 -19.13 34.15 -4.83
C ILE A 19 -18.96 35.66 -4.64
N ALA A 20 -18.64 36.11 -3.43
CA ALA A 20 -18.38 37.52 -3.13
C ALA A 20 -17.18 38.05 -3.92
N SER A 21 -16.11 37.26 -4.05
CA SER A 21 -14.90 37.64 -4.80
C SER A 21 -15.17 37.75 -6.30
N VAL A 22 -15.95 36.82 -6.89
CA VAL A 22 -16.38 36.89 -8.30
C VAL A 22 -17.24 38.13 -8.53
N TRP A 23 -18.20 38.39 -7.65
CA TRP A 23 -19.07 39.56 -7.78
C TRP A 23 -18.29 40.88 -7.68
N ALA A 24 -17.37 40.99 -6.70
CA ALA A 24 -16.48 42.13 -6.55
C ALA A 24 -15.56 42.29 -7.78
N MET A 25 -15.03 41.20 -8.33
CA MET A 25 -14.21 41.23 -9.54
C MET A 25 -14.99 41.82 -10.73
N VAL A 26 -16.19 41.30 -11.01
CA VAL A 26 -17.00 41.74 -12.16
C VAL A 26 -17.43 43.20 -12.03
N ASN A 27 -17.93 43.61 -10.87
CA ASN A 27 -18.39 44.98 -10.65
C ASN A 27 -17.25 46.01 -10.70
N ASN A 28 -16.09 45.69 -10.14
CA ASN A 28 -14.94 46.60 -10.14
C ASN A 28 -14.23 46.65 -11.50
N PHE A 29 -14.28 45.57 -12.28
CA PHE A 29 -13.77 45.56 -13.66
C PHE A 29 -14.62 46.46 -14.57
N GLN A 30 -15.96 46.40 -14.43
CA GLN A 30 -16.89 47.25 -15.20
C GLN A 30 -16.77 48.75 -14.87
N THR A 31 -16.35 49.08 -13.65
CA THR A 31 -16.18 50.47 -13.19
C THR A 31 -14.75 51.01 -13.38
N GLY A 32 -13.86 50.25 -14.01
CA GLY A 32 -12.48 50.69 -14.32
C GLY A 32 -11.50 50.59 -13.15
N HIS A 33 -11.88 49.97 -12.03
CA HIS A 33 -11.03 49.76 -10.86
C HIS A 33 -10.24 48.44 -10.97
N TYR A 34 -9.33 48.38 -11.93
CA TYR A 34 -8.59 47.17 -12.30
C TYR A 34 -7.75 46.57 -11.16
N PHE A 35 -7.21 47.41 -10.26
CA PHE A 35 -6.45 46.94 -9.10
C PHE A 35 -7.31 46.12 -8.11
N ILE A 36 -8.55 46.55 -7.88
CA ILE A 36 -9.49 45.85 -6.99
C ILE A 36 -10.01 44.58 -7.66
N ALA A 37 -10.25 44.63 -8.97
CA ALA A 37 -10.61 43.44 -9.74
C ALA A 37 -9.53 42.35 -9.67
N PHE A 38 -8.25 42.75 -9.71
CA PHE A 38 -7.12 41.82 -9.58
C PHE A 38 -7.07 41.14 -8.20
N ILE A 39 -7.38 41.85 -7.11
CA ILE A 39 -7.52 41.25 -5.78
C ILE A 39 -8.67 40.23 -5.74
N GLY A 40 -9.76 40.49 -6.47
CA GLY A 40 -10.87 39.54 -6.63
C GLY A 40 -10.44 38.21 -7.26
N VAL A 41 -9.52 38.24 -8.26
CA VAL A 41 -8.96 37.02 -8.88
C VAL A 41 -8.22 36.16 -7.85
N PHE A 42 -7.43 36.79 -6.97
CA PHE A 42 -6.75 36.06 -5.89
C PHE A 42 -7.73 35.42 -4.90
N GLY A 43 -8.84 36.09 -4.59
CA GLY A 43 -9.90 35.50 -3.78
C GLY A 43 -10.52 34.26 -4.43
N VAL A 44 -10.78 34.31 -5.73
CA VAL A 44 -11.28 33.15 -6.49
C VAL A 44 -10.27 32.00 -6.49
N LEU A 45 -8.97 32.28 -6.67
CA LEU A 45 -7.93 31.24 -6.63
C LEU A 45 -7.81 30.62 -5.23
N LEU A 46 -7.71 31.43 -4.17
CA LEU A 46 -7.50 30.94 -2.81
C LEU A 46 -8.68 30.13 -2.27
N PHE A 47 -9.91 30.57 -2.54
CA PHE A 47 -11.10 29.95 -1.96
C PHE A 47 -11.83 29.02 -2.94
N GLY A 48 -11.59 29.15 -4.26
CA GLY A 48 -12.21 28.35 -5.31
C GLY A 48 -11.47 27.05 -5.62
N ILE A 49 -10.13 27.04 -5.55
CA ILE A 49 -9.35 25.82 -5.76
C ILE A 49 -9.73 24.71 -4.76
N PRO A 50 -9.90 24.98 -3.45
CA PRO A 50 -10.41 23.97 -2.52
C PRO A 50 -11.77 23.41 -2.95
N LEU A 51 -12.69 24.23 -3.50
CA LEU A 51 -14.01 23.76 -3.94
C LEU A 51 -13.97 22.85 -5.17
N ILE A 52 -12.89 22.90 -5.97
CA ILE A 52 -12.70 21.95 -7.08
C ILE A 52 -12.59 20.51 -6.53
N SER A 53 -12.05 20.31 -5.33
CA SER A 53 -12.00 18.99 -4.68
C SER A 53 -13.39 18.43 -4.31
N LEU A 54 -14.42 19.28 -4.22
CA LEU A 54 -15.81 18.87 -4.01
C LEU A 54 -16.50 18.44 -5.32
N LEU A 55 -16.03 18.95 -6.46
CA LEU A 55 -16.55 18.62 -7.80
C LEU A 55 -15.80 17.47 -8.46
N MET A 56 -14.56 17.20 -8.01
CA MET A 56 -13.84 15.98 -8.32
C MET A 56 -14.45 14.85 -7.47
N PRO A 57 -14.96 13.76 -8.06
CA PRO A 57 -15.30 12.59 -7.27
C PRO A 57 -14.05 12.16 -6.49
N THR A 58 -14.21 11.95 -5.19
CA THR A 58 -13.24 11.23 -4.36
C THR A 58 -12.78 10.01 -5.15
N THR A 59 -11.46 9.88 -5.27
CA THR A 59 -10.76 8.92 -6.12
C THR A 59 -11.44 7.55 -6.11
N LYS A 60 -11.88 7.09 -7.29
CA LYS A 60 -12.47 5.75 -7.53
C LYS A 60 -11.66 4.60 -6.90
N ASP A 61 -10.38 4.82 -6.64
CA ASP A 61 -9.45 3.85 -6.07
C ASP A 61 -9.70 3.55 -4.58
N GLU A 62 -10.22 4.52 -3.80
CA GLU A 62 -10.56 4.29 -2.38
C GLU A 62 -11.87 3.50 -2.24
N GLU A 63 -12.87 3.81 -3.05
CA GLU A 63 -14.17 3.11 -3.06
C GLU A 63 -14.03 1.67 -3.59
N LYS A 64 -13.12 1.43 -4.56
CA LYS A 64 -12.78 0.08 -5.03
C LYS A 64 -12.16 -0.75 -3.89
N ARG A 65 -11.15 -0.22 -3.18
CA ARG A 65 -10.50 -0.93 -2.06
C ARG A 65 -11.47 -1.30 -0.94
N GLU A 66 -12.46 -0.46 -0.63
CA GLU A 66 -13.47 -0.76 0.40
C GLU A 66 -14.40 -1.93 0.04
N SER A 67 -14.53 -2.29 -1.24
CA SER A 67 -15.41 -3.37 -1.69
C SER A 67 -14.76 -4.75 -1.70
N ALA A 68 -13.43 -4.83 -1.77
CA ALA A 68 -12.68 -6.08 -1.83
C ALA A 68 -12.46 -6.67 -0.42
N GLN A 69 -12.86 -7.92 -0.20
CA GLN A 69 -12.71 -8.60 1.09
C GLN A 69 -11.35 -9.32 1.20
N VAL A 70 -10.28 -8.54 1.31
CA VAL A 70 -8.92 -9.09 1.47
C VAL A 70 -8.41 -8.85 2.88
N THR A 71 -7.82 -9.88 3.48
CA THR A 71 -7.18 -9.75 4.79
C THR A 71 -5.92 -8.89 4.66
N VAL A 72 -5.84 -7.82 5.45
CA VAL A 72 -4.64 -6.99 5.58
C VAL A 72 -4.00 -7.25 6.94
N ILE A 73 -2.73 -7.64 6.93
CA ILE A 73 -1.92 -7.96 8.11
C ILE A 73 -1.00 -6.76 8.37
N PRO A 74 -1.11 -6.07 9.52
CA PRO A 74 -0.20 -4.98 9.83
C PRO A 74 1.22 -5.53 10.04
N LEU A 75 2.24 -4.88 9.47
CA LEU A 75 3.63 -5.24 9.73
C LEU A 75 4.05 -4.73 11.12
N PRO A 76 4.39 -5.62 12.08
CA PRO A 76 4.83 -5.18 13.39
C PRO A 76 6.23 -4.57 13.34
N THR A 77 6.54 -3.71 14.31
CA THR A 77 7.88 -3.11 14.44
C THR A 77 8.69 -3.70 15.60
N ASN A 78 8.06 -4.50 16.45
CA ASN A 78 8.74 -5.12 17.60
C ASN A 78 9.10 -6.57 17.28
N LYS A 79 10.21 -7.01 17.85
CA LYS A 79 10.79 -8.33 17.59
C LYS A 79 9.83 -9.49 17.90
N HIS A 80 9.12 -9.43 19.03
CA HIS A 80 8.26 -10.54 19.45
C HIS A 80 7.11 -10.77 18.46
N ASP A 81 6.42 -9.69 18.08
CA ASP A 81 5.30 -9.80 17.14
C ASP A 81 5.76 -10.14 15.72
N LEU A 82 6.98 -9.73 15.34
CA LEU A 82 7.62 -10.16 14.09
C LEU A 82 7.91 -11.67 14.09
N GLU A 83 8.41 -12.22 15.20
CA GLU A 83 8.62 -13.67 15.35
C GLU A 83 7.29 -14.44 15.27
N VAL A 84 6.23 -13.91 15.90
CA VAL A 84 4.88 -14.47 15.81
C VAL A 84 4.38 -14.45 14.37
N LEU A 85 4.49 -13.32 13.68
CA LEU A 85 4.10 -13.20 12.27
C LEU A 85 4.90 -14.17 11.40
N ALA A 86 6.22 -14.20 11.51
CA ALA A 86 7.07 -15.13 10.77
C ALA A 86 6.62 -16.59 10.99
N SER A 87 6.34 -16.99 12.23
CA SER A 87 5.90 -18.36 12.54
C SER A 87 4.57 -18.73 11.88
N GLN A 88 3.67 -17.76 11.71
CA GLN A 88 2.41 -17.98 11.01
C GLN A 88 2.60 -18.09 9.49
N LEU A 89 3.61 -17.44 8.93
CA LEU A 89 3.86 -17.39 7.49
C LEU A 89 4.68 -18.57 6.98
N ILE A 90 5.71 -19.02 7.72
CA ILE A 90 6.69 -20.00 7.23
C ILE A 90 6.32 -21.47 7.53
N ASP A 91 5.15 -21.72 8.13
CA ASP A 91 4.78 -23.03 8.69
C ASP A 91 5.88 -23.55 9.66
N ASP A 92 6.29 -24.81 9.53
CA ASP A 92 7.30 -25.48 10.37
C ASP A 92 8.74 -25.36 9.83
N ASP A 93 9.05 -24.36 8.98
CA ASP A 93 10.42 -24.16 8.46
C ASP A 93 11.35 -23.60 9.55
N LYS A 94 11.97 -24.52 10.29
CA LYS A 94 12.92 -24.22 11.37
C LYS A 94 14.19 -23.53 10.87
N SER A 95 14.63 -23.86 9.65
CA SER A 95 15.85 -23.28 9.08
C SER A 95 15.63 -21.81 8.76
N LEU A 96 14.51 -21.48 8.11
CA LEU A 96 14.15 -20.09 7.83
C LEU A 96 13.87 -19.31 9.11
N MET A 97 13.19 -19.92 10.10
CA MET A 97 12.97 -19.29 11.40
C MET A 97 14.29 -18.89 12.08
N GLN A 98 15.28 -19.79 12.06
CA GLN A 98 16.58 -19.53 12.64
C GLN A 98 17.27 -18.32 11.97
N VAL A 99 17.24 -18.26 10.63
CA VAL A 99 17.82 -17.14 9.87
C VAL A 99 17.13 -15.82 10.22
N ILE A 100 15.78 -15.83 10.34
CA ILE A 100 15.02 -14.65 10.77
C ILE A 100 15.43 -14.21 12.18
N GLN A 101 15.53 -15.15 13.12
CA GLN A 101 15.94 -14.85 14.50
C GLN A 101 17.37 -14.31 14.58
N GLU A 102 18.29 -14.84 13.78
CA GLU A 102 19.67 -14.35 13.66
C GLU A 102 19.69 -12.91 13.15
N SER A 103 18.86 -12.58 12.16
CA SER A 103 18.72 -11.20 11.65
C SER A 103 18.30 -10.22 12.73
N PHE A 104 17.51 -10.66 13.73
CA PHE A 104 17.04 -9.81 14.83
C PHE A 104 18.06 -9.60 15.95
N VAL A 105 19.18 -10.32 15.98
CA VAL A 105 20.21 -10.15 17.02
C VAL A 105 21.05 -8.90 16.75
N ASN A 106 21.50 -8.74 15.50
CA ASN A 106 22.21 -7.56 15.04
C ASN A 106 21.86 -7.30 13.56
N PRO A 107 20.74 -6.60 13.30
CA PRO A 107 20.25 -6.37 11.94
C PRO A 107 21.29 -5.68 11.06
N GLN A 108 22.04 -4.72 11.60
CA GLN A 108 23.04 -3.99 10.82
C GLN A 108 24.14 -4.92 10.29
N THR A 109 24.78 -5.68 11.17
CA THR A 109 25.83 -6.62 10.75
C THR A 109 25.28 -7.72 9.85
N PHE A 110 24.06 -8.18 10.11
CA PHE A 110 23.43 -9.22 9.30
C PHE A 110 23.17 -8.74 7.86
N TYR A 111 22.52 -7.58 7.68
CA TYR A 111 22.19 -7.06 6.35
C TYR A 111 23.40 -6.48 5.62
N GLU A 112 24.40 -5.94 6.33
CA GLU A 112 25.69 -5.59 5.73
C GLU A 112 26.38 -6.83 5.11
N HIS A 113 26.35 -7.96 5.83
CA HIS A 113 26.91 -9.21 5.31
C HIS A 113 26.09 -9.76 4.14
N LYS A 114 24.75 -9.78 4.25
CA LYS A 114 23.86 -10.18 3.14
C LYS A 114 24.10 -9.34 1.90
N ALA A 115 24.18 -8.01 2.02
CA ALA A 115 24.48 -7.10 0.91
C ALA A 115 25.80 -7.44 0.18
N LYS A 116 26.83 -7.90 0.90
CA LYS A 116 28.14 -8.26 0.30
C LYS A 116 28.20 -9.66 -0.29
N THR A 117 27.28 -10.55 0.08
CA THR A 117 27.37 -11.99 -0.21
C THR A 117 26.21 -12.54 -1.03
N ALA A 118 25.08 -11.84 -1.07
CA ALA A 118 23.93 -12.24 -1.85
C ALA A 118 24.26 -12.20 -3.35
N ASN A 119 23.82 -13.23 -4.07
CA ASN A 119 23.90 -13.22 -5.54
C ASN A 119 22.76 -12.35 -6.08
N ASN A 120 23.05 -11.48 -7.04
CA ASN A 120 22.17 -10.39 -7.47
C ASN A 120 20.95 -10.83 -8.33
N ASP A 121 20.54 -12.09 -8.24
CA ASP A 121 19.60 -12.70 -9.20
C ASP A 121 18.12 -12.60 -8.78
N SER A 122 17.81 -12.10 -7.57
CA SER A 122 16.41 -12.02 -7.12
C SER A 122 16.06 -10.86 -6.20
N ILE A 123 16.93 -10.53 -5.24
CA ILE A 123 16.68 -9.48 -4.25
C ILE A 123 17.93 -8.62 -4.12
N ASP A 124 17.77 -7.32 -4.36
CA ASP A 124 18.85 -6.34 -4.24
C ASP A 124 19.07 -5.95 -2.77
N TYR A 125 19.82 -6.81 -2.06
CA TYR A 125 20.24 -6.55 -0.69
C TYR A 125 21.23 -5.38 -0.58
N GLU A 126 21.94 -5.03 -1.65
CA GLU A 126 22.87 -3.90 -1.66
C GLU A 126 22.10 -2.57 -1.60
N ALA A 127 21.11 -2.39 -2.47
CA ALA A 127 20.23 -1.23 -2.46
C ALA A 127 19.49 -1.11 -1.12
N PHE A 128 18.90 -2.21 -0.64
CA PHE A 128 18.21 -2.22 0.65
C PHE A 128 19.11 -1.80 1.82
N TRP A 129 20.34 -2.33 1.87
CA TRP A 129 21.32 -1.96 2.89
C TRP A 129 21.68 -0.48 2.80
N LEU A 130 21.95 0.05 1.61
CA LEU A 130 22.30 1.46 1.43
C LEU A 130 21.21 2.40 1.92
N ASP A 131 19.96 2.07 1.64
CA ASP A 131 18.79 2.88 2.02
C ASP A 131 18.44 2.75 3.51
N SER A 132 18.69 1.59 4.12
CA SER A 132 18.15 1.25 5.44
C SER A 132 19.19 1.11 6.56
N LYS A 133 20.50 1.17 6.27
CA LYS A 133 21.59 0.89 7.25
C LYS A 133 21.50 1.65 8.58
N ASP A 134 20.93 2.85 8.57
CA ASP A 134 20.81 3.74 9.73
C ASP A 134 19.44 3.63 10.43
N ASP A 135 18.51 2.85 9.88
CA ASP A 135 17.19 2.58 10.46
C ASP A 135 17.05 1.12 10.89
N ILE A 136 17.36 0.88 12.16
CA ILE A 136 17.25 -0.45 12.79
C ILE A 136 15.83 -1.01 12.68
N LYS A 137 14.78 -0.17 12.73
CA LYS A 137 13.41 -0.67 12.63
C LYS A 137 13.14 -1.23 11.25
N THR A 138 13.50 -0.49 10.21
CA THR A 138 13.38 -0.94 8.81
C THR A 138 14.24 -2.17 8.53
N LEU A 139 15.49 -2.21 9.00
CA LEU A 139 16.32 -3.41 8.90
C LEU A 139 15.68 -4.62 9.58
N THR A 140 14.96 -4.42 10.68
CA THR A 140 14.32 -5.53 11.40
C THR A 140 13.02 -5.97 10.72
N SER A 141 12.08 -5.06 10.45
CA SER A 141 10.75 -5.41 9.93
C SER A 141 10.76 -5.69 8.43
N ILE A 142 11.24 -4.74 7.61
CA ILE A 142 11.31 -4.90 6.15
C ILE A 142 12.38 -5.93 5.80
N GLY A 143 13.50 -5.95 6.53
CA GLY A 143 14.51 -6.98 6.34
C GLY A 143 13.96 -8.41 6.53
N MET A 144 13.05 -8.63 7.49
CA MET A 144 12.37 -9.93 7.62
C MET A 144 11.57 -10.27 6.35
N LEU A 145 10.87 -9.30 5.78
CA LEU A 145 10.12 -9.50 4.52
C LEU A 145 11.06 -9.84 3.36
N TYR A 146 12.28 -9.29 3.31
CA TYR A 146 13.29 -9.67 2.32
C TYR A 146 13.67 -11.16 2.45
N LEU A 147 13.93 -11.64 3.67
CA LEU A 147 14.22 -13.06 3.93
C LEU A 147 13.04 -13.97 3.55
N LEU A 148 11.82 -13.54 3.87
CA LEU A 148 10.60 -14.25 3.50
C LEU A 148 10.39 -14.26 1.96
N SER A 149 10.76 -13.18 1.28
CA SER A 149 10.67 -13.09 -0.19
C SER A 149 11.69 -13.99 -0.88
N GLU A 150 12.91 -14.07 -0.35
CA GLU A 150 13.98 -14.97 -0.80
C GLU A 150 13.49 -16.44 -0.77
N ALA A 151 12.69 -16.77 0.26
CA ALA A 151 12.06 -18.08 0.42
C ALA A 151 10.72 -18.25 -0.33
N ASN A 152 10.25 -17.27 -1.10
CA ASN A 152 8.92 -17.24 -1.75
C ASN A 152 7.75 -17.41 -0.75
N VAL A 153 7.91 -17.00 0.51
CA VAL A 153 6.82 -17.01 1.50
C VAL A 153 5.93 -15.78 1.32
N VAL A 154 6.55 -14.65 0.95
CA VAL A 154 5.87 -13.42 0.55
C VAL A 154 6.39 -12.98 -0.83
N ARG A 155 5.65 -12.11 -1.50
CA ARG A 155 6.08 -11.45 -2.75
C ARG A 155 5.69 -9.99 -2.74
N ASN A 156 6.54 -9.13 -3.29
CA ASN A 156 6.16 -7.75 -3.60
C ASN A 156 5.59 -7.71 -5.01
N VAL A 157 4.48 -7.01 -5.18
CA VAL A 157 3.82 -6.80 -6.46
C VAL A 157 3.69 -5.30 -6.68
N ASP A 158 4.34 -4.80 -7.73
CA ASP A 158 4.10 -3.43 -8.21
C ASP A 158 2.78 -3.44 -9.00
N PRO A 159 1.76 -2.67 -8.58
CA PRO A 159 0.49 -2.60 -9.31
C PRO A 159 0.61 -2.11 -10.76
N LYS A 160 1.76 -1.55 -11.16
CA LYS A 160 2.03 -1.07 -12.53
C LYS A 160 2.53 -2.17 -13.48
N GLU A 161 3.02 -3.30 -12.97
CA GLU A 161 3.56 -4.40 -13.78
C GLU A 161 2.47 -5.31 -14.37
N GLY A 162 1.20 -5.07 -13.98
CA GLY A 162 0.02 -5.68 -14.60
C GLY A 162 -0.33 -7.08 -14.08
N LEU A 163 -1.34 -7.69 -14.70
CA LEU A 163 -1.92 -8.95 -14.22
C LEU A 163 -0.97 -10.14 -14.35
N GLU A 164 -0.16 -10.20 -15.41
CA GLU A 164 0.78 -11.30 -15.64
C GLU A 164 1.84 -11.39 -14.52
N ASP A 165 2.44 -10.26 -14.14
CA ASP A 165 3.40 -10.20 -13.05
C ASP A 165 2.76 -10.54 -11.69
N PHE A 166 1.56 -10.02 -11.43
CA PHE A 166 0.80 -10.40 -10.24
C PHE A 166 0.59 -11.92 -10.15
N LEU A 167 0.13 -12.54 -11.24
CA LEU A 167 -0.10 -13.99 -11.28
C LEU A 167 1.20 -14.76 -11.08
N TRP A 168 2.28 -14.39 -11.77
CA TRP A 168 3.59 -15.02 -11.59
C TRP A 168 4.05 -14.95 -10.14
N ASN A 169 3.88 -13.80 -9.47
CA ASN A 169 4.21 -13.62 -8.07
C ASN A 169 3.35 -14.53 -7.17
N VAL A 170 2.03 -14.55 -7.34
CA VAL A 170 1.15 -15.44 -6.56
C VAL A 170 1.51 -16.92 -6.76
N GLU A 171 1.71 -17.34 -8.01
CA GLU A 171 2.03 -18.73 -8.36
C GLU A 171 3.41 -19.17 -7.85
N SER A 172 4.32 -18.22 -7.65
CA SER A 172 5.64 -18.50 -7.12
C SER A 172 5.64 -18.85 -5.63
N LEU A 173 4.60 -18.47 -4.88
CA LEU A 173 4.51 -18.62 -3.42
C LEU A 173 4.61 -20.07 -2.98
N VAL A 174 5.43 -20.34 -1.96
CA VAL A 174 5.70 -21.70 -1.48
C VAL A 174 4.44 -22.42 -1.00
N ARG A 175 3.54 -21.71 -0.32
CA ARG A 175 2.31 -22.28 0.24
C ARG A 175 1.28 -22.59 -0.86
N MET A 176 1.25 -21.81 -1.95
CA MET A 176 0.48 -22.12 -3.16
C MET A 176 0.93 -23.48 -3.73
N LYS A 177 2.25 -23.63 -3.96
CA LYS A 177 2.84 -24.87 -4.51
C LYS A 177 2.64 -26.07 -3.60
N LYS A 178 2.87 -25.90 -2.30
CA LYS A 178 2.76 -26.97 -1.28
C LYS A 178 1.34 -27.51 -1.14
N HIS A 179 0.32 -26.66 -1.29
CA HIS A 179 -1.08 -27.05 -1.15
C HIS A 179 -1.81 -27.21 -2.48
N HIS A 180 -1.08 -27.16 -3.61
CA HIS A 180 -1.61 -27.34 -4.95
C HIS A 180 -2.82 -26.43 -5.23
N LEU A 181 -2.75 -25.18 -4.76
CA LEU A 181 -3.80 -24.21 -5.00
C LEU A 181 -3.80 -23.81 -6.48
N THR A 182 -4.98 -23.76 -7.09
CA THR A 182 -5.15 -23.43 -8.51
C THR A 182 -5.87 -22.09 -8.66
N ILE A 183 -5.52 -21.34 -9.69
CA ILE A 183 -6.16 -20.06 -10.02
C ILE A 183 -6.87 -20.22 -11.37
N GLU A 184 -8.18 -19.98 -11.38
CA GLU A 184 -8.94 -19.81 -12.61
C GLU A 184 -8.77 -18.36 -13.08
N THR A 185 -7.95 -18.17 -14.11
CA THR A 185 -7.57 -16.84 -14.62
C THR A 185 -8.66 -16.18 -15.46
N ALA A 186 -9.70 -16.91 -15.87
CA ALA A 186 -10.79 -16.38 -16.70
C ALA A 186 -11.60 -15.26 -16.03
N LEU A 187 -11.57 -15.19 -14.71
CA LEU A 187 -12.24 -14.16 -13.90
C LEU A 187 -11.34 -12.94 -13.64
N LEU A 188 -10.07 -12.98 -14.04
CA LEU A 188 -9.08 -11.93 -13.82
C LEU A 188 -8.83 -11.16 -15.12
N HIS A 189 -8.66 -9.84 -15.03
CA HIS A 189 -8.34 -8.99 -16.18
C HIS A 189 -7.58 -7.73 -15.77
N GLU A 190 -6.85 -7.12 -16.70
CA GLU A 190 -5.96 -5.95 -16.47
C GLU A 190 -6.62 -4.73 -15.81
N GLY A 191 -7.95 -4.57 -15.91
CA GLY A 191 -8.68 -3.47 -15.26
C GLY A 191 -8.96 -3.65 -13.75
N LEU A 192 -8.58 -4.80 -13.16
CA LEU A 192 -8.72 -5.06 -11.74
C LEU A 192 -7.49 -4.56 -10.98
N ASP A 193 -7.72 -4.02 -9.78
CA ASP A 193 -6.61 -3.75 -8.87
C ASP A 193 -6.21 -5.04 -8.12
N ILE A 194 -5.05 -4.99 -7.46
CA ILE A 194 -4.50 -6.13 -6.71
C ILE A 194 -5.48 -6.64 -5.63
N PRO A 195 -6.10 -5.80 -4.78
CA PRO A 195 -7.12 -6.27 -3.83
C PRO A 195 -8.29 -7.02 -4.48
N HIS A 196 -8.83 -6.57 -5.61
CA HIS A 196 -9.91 -7.29 -6.29
C HIS A 196 -9.45 -8.62 -6.87
N CYS A 197 -8.24 -8.67 -7.44
CA CYS A 197 -7.64 -9.93 -7.88
C CYS A 197 -7.52 -10.91 -6.71
N CYS A 198 -7.05 -10.44 -5.56
CA CYS A 198 -6.96 -11.25 -4.34
C CYS A 198 -8.33 -11.76 -3.87
N ASP A 199 -9.36 -10.91 -3.86
CA ASP A 199 -10.72 -11.29 -3.44
C ASP A 199 -11.32 -12.39 -4.35
N ILE A 200 -11.16 -12.25 -5.67
CA ILE A 200 -11.59 -13.28 -6.62
C ILE A 200 -10.88 -14.61 -6.36
N ILE A 201 -9.56 -14.59 -6.17
CA ILE A 201 -8.78 -15.80 -5.86
C ILE A 201 -9.20 -16.39 -4.50
N ASN A 202 -9.46 -15.55 -3.49
CA ASN A 202 -9.91 -15.98 -2.18
C ASN A 202 -11.26 -16.71 -2.23
N ASN A 203 -12.17 -16.25 -3.08
CA ASN A 203 -13.44 -16.93 -3.32
C ASN A 203 -13.24 -18.30 -3.98
N GLN A 204 -12.28 -18.44 -4.89
CA GLN A 204 -11.92 -19.73 -5.48
C GLN A 204 -11.32 -20.70 -4.43
N TRP A 205 -10.56 -20.19 -3.46
CA TRP A 205 -9.87 -21.00 -2.44
C TRP A 205 -10.68 -21.24 -1.17
N GLN A 206 -11.93 -20.76 -1.11
CA GLN A 206 -12.77 -20.84 0.10
C GLN A 206 -12.90 -22.29 0.64
N SER A 207 -13.09 -23.28 -0.23
CA SER A 207 -13.19 -24.69 0.17
C SER A 207 -11.86 -25.32 0.61
N SER A 208 -10.73 -24.72 0.21
CA SER A 208 -9.39 -25.21 0.54
C SER A 208 -8.91 -24.70 1.90
N GLY A 209 -9.60 -23.73 2.51
CA GLY A 209 -9.22 -23.14 3.79
C GLY A 209 -7.99 -22.23 3.71
N TYR A 210 -7.68 -21.70 2.52
CA TYR A 210 -6.59 -20.76 2.29
C TYR A 210 -7.11 -19.47 1.67
N GLN A 211 -6.36 -18.38 1.85
CA GLN A 211 -6.62 -17.09 1.23
C GLN A 211 -5.31 -16.33 1.01
N LEU A 212 -5.27 -15.48 0.00
CA LEU A 212 -4.31 -14.39 -0.11
C LEU A 212 -4.58 -13.34 0.97
N ALA A 213 -3.48 -12.82 1.52
CA ALA A 213 -3.46 -11.69 2.42
C ALA A 213 -2.39 -10.70 1.98
N LEU A 214 -2.62 -9.43 2.31
CA LEU A 214 -1.69 -8.33 2.08
C LEU A 214 -0.99 -8.01 3.39
N ILE A 215 0.31 -7.78 3.37
CA ILE A 215 1.06 -7.25 4.50
C ILE A 215 1.18 -5.74 4.28
N ASP A 216 0.71 -4.95 5.25
CA ASP A 216 0.77 -3.50 5.19
C ASP A 216 2.18 -3.01 5.55
N THR A 217 2.88 -2.51 4.54
CA THR A 217 4.25 -2.00 4.62
C THR A 217 4.33 -0.49 4.49
N ASP A 218 3.19 0.22 4.41
CA ASP A 218 3.13 1.66 4.06
C ASP A 218 3.85 1.98 2.73
N SER A 219 3.84 1.02 1.79
CA SER A 219 4.42 1.14 0.45
C SER A 219 3.34 1.32 -0.61
N SER A 220 3.73 1.84 -1.78
CA SER A 220 2.89 1.80 -2.99
C SER A 220 2.70 0.37 -3.51
N ASP A 221 3.63 -0.51 -3.17
CA ASP A 221 3.67 -1.89 -3.64
C ASP A 221 2.96 -2.79 -2.64
N TYR A 222 2.39 -3.88 -3.13
CA TYR A 222 1.69 -4.84 -2.27
C TYR A 222 2.59 -6.00 -1.90
N THR A 223 2.78 -6.23 -0.60
CA THR A 223 3.39 -7.47 -0.12
C THR A 223 2.30 -8.53 0.04
N ILE A 224 2.26 -9.52 -0.84
CA ILE A 224 1.27 -10.59 -0.86
C ILE A 224 1.81 -11.87 -0.21
N THR A 225 0.93 -12.64 0.41
CA THR A 225 1.23 -14.00 0.91
C THR A 225 -0.04 -14.85 0.92
N VAL A 226 0.10 -16.17 1.06
CA VAL A 226 -1.03 -17.07 1.31
C VAL A 226 -1.09 -17.36 2.81
N ILE A 227 -2.26 -17.31 3.43
CA ILE A 227 -2.50 -17.71 4.83
C ILE A 227 -3.62 -18.75 4.92
N ARG A 228 -3.67 -19.49 6.03
CA ARG A 228 -4.85 -20.30 6.37
C ARG A 228 -5.98 -19.40 6.82
N LYS A 229 -7.19 -19.69 6.34
CA LYS A 229 -8.42 -19.08 6.82
C LYS A 229 -8.83 -19.83 8.10
N LEU A 230 -8.76 -19.14 9.24
CA LEU A 230 -9.18 -19.67 10.54
C LEU A 230 -10.70 -19.82 10.62
#